data_AF-A0A7C2I8F3-F1
#
_entry.id   AF-A0A7C2I8F3-F1
#
_cell.length_a   1.000
_cell.length_b   1.000
_cell.length_c   1.000
_cell.angle_alpha   90.00
_cell.angle_beta   90.00
_cell.angle_gamma   90.00
#
_symmetry.space_group_name_H-M   'P 1'
#
loop_
_entity.id
_entity.type
_entity.pdbx_description
1 polymer ?
#
loop_
_entity_poly.entity_id
_entity_poly.type
_entity_poly.pdbx_seq_one_letter_code
_entity_poly.pdbx_strand_id
1 'polypeptide(L)'
;MKRSALIIALTLVFVSGLAVGAIGYRLLVAKPAAAVERRLTPEEHRQRYVEMMRTRLKLSEEQLAELNAILDETRRRFDEYEQKSSLEKQAIRQEHVERINAMLTEEQRLEYAKIRKEREERRKQMEKQGRPPRSPGR
;
A
#
# COMPACT_ATOMS: atom_id res chain seq x y z
N MET A 1 44.35 47.09 1.78
CA MET A 1 42.90 47.34 1.59
C MET A 1 42.23 46.46 0.53
N LYS A 2 42.86 46.15 -0.63
CA LYS A 2 42.21 45.35 -1.70
C LYS A 2 42.02 43.86 -1.38
N ARG A 3 42.95 43.24 -0.64
CA ARG A 3 42.89 41.80 -0.28
C ARG A 3 41.82 41.47 0.76
N SER A 4 41.63 42.33 1.76
CA SER A 4 40.58 42.16 2.78
C SER A 4 39.19 42.31 2.19
N ALA A 5 38.98 43.28 1.29
CA ALA A 5 37.72 43.44 0.56
C ALA A 5 37.39 42.21 -0.32
N LEU A 6 38.41 41.61 -0.95
CA LEU A 6 38.24 40.39 -1.76
C LEU A 6 37.85 39.18 -0.89
N ILE A 7 38.48 39.02 0.27
CA ILE A 7 38.16 37.94 1.22
C ILE A 7 36.75 38.12 1.78
N ILE A 8 36.35 39.34 2.12
CA ILE A 8 35.00 39.63 2.60
C ILE A 8 33.97 39.32 1.52
N ALA A 9 34.21 39.76 0.28
CA ALA A 9 33.31 39.49 -0.84
C ALA A 9 33.18 37.99 -1.13
N LEU A 10 34.28 37.24 -1.14
CA LEU A 10 34.27 35.78 -1.31
C LEU A 10 33.49 35.07 -0.20
N THR A 11 33.68 35.51 1.05
CA THR A 11 32.96 34.94 2.19
C THR A 11 31.46 35.21 2.08
N LEU A 12 31.07 36.42 1.67
CA LEU A 12 29.67 36.81 1.48
C LEU A 12 28.98 35.99 0.38
N VAL A 13 29.66 35.80 -0.76
CA VAL A 13 29.15 34.96 -1.85
C VAL A 13 28.99 33.52 -1.37
N PHE A 14 29.96 32.97 -0.63
CA PHE A 14 29.87 31.60 -0.12
C PHE A 14 28.72 31.40 0.88
N VAL A 15 28.53 32.35 1.81
CA VAL A 15 27.41 32.30 2.77
C VAL A 15 26.06 32.45 2.06
N SER A 16 25.96 33.31 1.04
CA SER A 16 24.73 33.42 0.24
C SER A 16 24.43 32.13 -0.54
N GLY A 17 25.47 31.45 -1.07
CA GLY A 17 25.33 30.16 -1.75
C GLY A 17 24.84 29.06 -0.81
N LEU A 18 25.35 29.01 0.42
CA LEU A 18 24.88 28.08 1.45
C LEU A 18 23.42 28.35 1.86
N ALA A 19 23.03 29.62 2.00
CA ALA A 19 21.66 29.99 2.34
C ALA A 19 20.68 29.58 1.23
N VAL A 20 21.00 29.89 -0.03
CA VAL A 20 20.19 29.52 -1.19
C VAL A 20 20.16 28.00 -1.36
N GLY A 21 21.28 27.31 -1.15
CA GLY A 21 21.35 25.84 -1.18
C GLY A 21 20.51 25.17 -0.10
N ALA A 22 20.51 25.71 1.13
CA ALA A 22 19.70 25.20 2.23
C ALA A 22 18.20 25.40 1.99
N ILE A 23 17.81 26.58 1.48
CA ILE A 23 16.41 26.88 1.11
C ILE A 23 15.98 26.01 -0.07
N GLY A 24 16.80 25.88 -1.11
CA GLY A 24 16.56 25.01 -2.26
C GLY A 24 16.42 23.55 -1.87
N TYR A 25 17.27 23.05 -0.97
CA TYR A 25 17.15 21.69 -0.43
C TYR A 25 15.84 21.49 0.34
N ARG A 26 15.44 22.46 1.18
CA ARG A 26 14.16 22.40 1.89
C ARG A 26 12.95 22.48 0.94
N LEU A 27 13.02 23.21 -0.17
CA LEU A 27 11.89 23.34 -1.09
C LEU A 27 11.80 22.19 -2.11
N LEU A 28 12.94 21.64 -2.54
CA LEU A 28 13.00 20.61 -3.60
C LEU A 28 13.07 19.19 -3.06
N VAL A 29 13.79 18.97 -1.94
CA VAL A 29 14.00 17.64 -1.36
C VAL A 29 13.04 17.40 -0.19
N ALA A 30 12.79 18.41 0.64
CA ALA A 30 11.73 18.33 1.64
C ALA A 30 10.36 18.66 1.01
N LYS A 31 9.97 17.89 -0.01
CA LYS A 31 8.55 17.56 -0.11
C LYS A 31 8.20 16.93 1.23
N PRO A 32 7.28 17.48 2.01
CA PRO A 32 6.91 16.80 3.22
C PRO A 32 6.37 15.44 2.76
N ALA A 33 6.83 14.37 3.40
CA ALA A 33 6.09 13.10 3.44
C ALA A 33 4.71 13.26 4.11
N ALA A 34 4.13 14.47 4.08
CA ALA A 34 2.81 14.86 4.58
C ALA A 34 1.82 14.83 3.42
N ALA A 35 1.72 13.66 2.81
CA ALA A 35 0.42 13.06 2.55
C ALA A 35 0.64 11.56 2.60
N VAL A 36 1.01 11.06 3.78
CA VAL A 36 0.45 9.77 4.18
C VAL A 36 -1.05 10.03 4.17
N GLU A 37 -1.71 9.79 3.02
CA GLU A 37 -3.15 9.71 2.96
C GLU A 37 -3.51 8.77 4.10
N ARG A 38 -4.13 9.32 5.16
CA ARG A 38 -4.64 8.51 6.26
C ARG A 38 -5.52 7.47 5.58
N ARG A 39 -5.07 6.22 5.56
CA ARG A 39 -5.82 5.12 4.96
C ARG A 39 -7.14 5.09 5.73
N LEU A 40 -8.20 5.58 5.09
CA LEU A 40 -9.53 5.64 5.68
C LEU A 40 -9.89 4.22 6.11
N THR A 41 -10.48 4.09 7.29
CA THR A 41 -10.99 2.80 7.74
C THR A 41 -12.14 2.36 6.82
N PRO A 42 -12.42 1.06 6.71
CA PRO A 42 -13.58 0.58 5.94
C PRO A 42 -14.90 1.26 6.33
N GLU A 43 -15.07 1.56 7.63
CA GLU A 43 -16.25 2.25 8.14
C GLU A 43 -16.27 3.73 7.73
N GLU A 44 -15.13 4.44 7.78
CA GLU A 44 -15.03 5.82 7.28
C GLU A 44 -15.32 5.88 5.77
N HIS A 45 -14.89 4.90 4.99
CA HIS A 45 -15.21 4.77 3.57
C HIS A 45 -16.71 4.56 3.34
N ARG A 46 -17.35 3.68 4.12
CA ARG A 46 -18.80 3.42 4.03
C ARG A 46 -19.59 4.68 4.36
N GLN A 47 -19.26 5.37 5.46
CA GLN A 47 -19.94 6.59 5.87
C GLN A 47 -19.88 7.66 4.78
N ARG A 48 -18.70 7.89 4.20
CA ARG A 48 -18.51 8.85 3.11
C ARG A 48 -19.32 8.49 1.86
N TYR A 49 -19.39 7.20 1.53
CA TYR A 49 -20.20 6.72 0.40
C TYR A 49 -21.69 6.95 0.64
N VAL A 50 -22.21 6.59 1.82
CA VAL A 50 -23.62 6.77 2.21
C VAL A 50 -23.99 8.25 2.23
N GLU A 51 -23.15 9.11 2.81
CA GLU A 51 -23.36 10.56 2.85
C GLU A 51 -23.40 11.17 1.44
N MET A 52 -22.48 10.75 0.57
CA MET A 52 -22.46 11.16 -0.83
C MET A 52 -23.77 10.76 -1.53
N MET A 53 -24.22 9.52 -1.35
CA MET A 53 -25.46 9.02 -1.96
C MET A 53 -26.68 9.79 -1.44
N ARG A 54 -26.79 9.98 -0.11
CA ARG A 54 -27.85 10.78 0.51
C ARG A 54 -27.90 12.19 -0.06
N THR A 55 -26.76 12.86 -0.15
CA THR A 55 -26.69 14.28 -0.57
C THR A 55 -26.96 14.45 -2.06
N ARG A 56 -26.33 13.62 -2.91
CA ARG A 56 -26.43 13.78 -4.37
C ARG A 56 -27.75 13.27 -4.94
N LEU A 57 -28.31 12.23 -4.34
CA LEU A 57 -29.58 11.63 -4.77
C LEU A 57 -30.78 12.10 -3.96
N LYS A 58 -30.55 12.90 -2.90
CA LYS A 58 -31.59 13.41 -1.99
C LYS A 58 -32.47 12.30 -1.42
N LEU A 59 -31.83 11.24 -0.93
CA LEU A 59 -32.53 10.06 -0.41
C LEU A 59 -33.39 10.43 0.80
N SER A 60 -34.59 9.87 0.88
CA SER A 60 -35.42 9.90 2.09
C SER A 60 -34.79 9.03 3.19
N GLU A 61 -35.27 9.16 4.44
CA GLU A 61 -34.81 8.32 5.54
C GLU A 61 -35.11 6.83 5.30
N GLU A 62 -36.24 6.52 4.66
CA GLU A 62 -36.60 5.15 4.27
C GLU A 62 -35.62 4.59 3.23
N GLN A 63 -35.32 5.35 2.18
CA GLN A 63 -34.34 4.96 1.17
C GLN A 63 -32.92 4.84 1.74
N LEU A 64 -32.58 5.66 2.73
CA LEU A 64 -31.29 5.59 3.42
C LEU A 64 -31.18 4.32 4.27
N ALA A 65 -32.26 3.90 4.93
CA ALA A 65 -32.32 2.63 5.64
C ALA A 65 -32.16 1.45 4.69
N GLU A 66 -32.86 1.48 3.55
CA GLU A 66 -32.75 0.46 2.50
C GLU A 66 -31.33 0.38 1.91
N LEU A 67 -30.72 1.53 1.60
CA LEU A 67 -29.32 1.58 1.13
C LEU A 67 -28.37 0.90 2.12
N ASN A 68 -28.53 1.16 3.42
CA ASN A 68 -27.69 0.52 4.43
C ASN A 68 -27.89 -1.00 4.48
N ALA A 69 -29.14 -1.47 4.42
CA ALA A 69 -29.45 -2.89 4.36
C ALA A 69 -28.82 -3.58 3.13
N ILE A 70 -28.89 -2.94 1.95
CA ILE A 70 -28.25 -3.44 0.72
C ILE A 70 -26.73 -3.55 0.89
N LEU A 71 -26.10 -2.54 1.50
CA LEU A 71 -24.65 -2.55 1.74
C LEU A 71 -24.24 -3.65 2.72
N ASP A 72 -25.03 -3.89 3.77
CA ASP A 72 -24.80 -4.95 4.75
C ASP A 72 -24.94 -6.34 4.14
N GLU A 73 -26.00 -6.57 3.36
CA GLU A 73 -26.20 -7.82 2.64
C GLU A 73 -25.05 -8.08 1.64
N THR A 74 -24.67 -7.04 0.89
CA THR A 74 -23.57 -7.13 -0.07
C THR A 74 -22.26 -7.51 0.63
N ARG A 75 -21.94 -6.85 1.76
CA ARG A 75 -20.76 -7.18 2.57
C ARG A 75 -20.77 -8.64 3.00
N ARG A 76 -21.89 -9.12 3.55
CA ARG A 76 -22.05 -10.52 3.96
C ARG A 76 -21.79 -11.49 2.81
N ARG A 77 -22.35 -11.23 1.62
CA ARG A 77 -22.14 -12.08 0.43
C ARG A 77 -20.69 -12.10 -0.02
N PHE A 78 -19.98 -10.97 0.05
CA PHE A 78 -18.56 -10.92 -0.24
C PHE A 78 -17.73 -11.68 0.80
N ASP A 79 -18.08 -11.59 2.09
CA ASP A 79 -17.39 -12.33 3.15
C ASP A 79 -17.57 -13.85 2.98
N GLU A 80 -18.79 -14.30 2.67
CA GLU A 80 -19.09 -15.70 2.33
C GLU A 80 -18.29 -16.18 1.10
N TYR A 81 -18.23 -15.35 0.05
CA TYR A 81 -17.45 -15.64 -1.15
C TYR A 81 -15.95 -15.73 -0.84
N GLU A 82 -15.38 -14.79 -0.09
CA GLU A 82 -13.96 -14.78 0.22
C GLU A 82 -13.57 -15.99 1.06
N GLN A 83 -14.41 -16.42 2.01
CA GLN A 83 -14.19 -17.65 2.77
C GLN A 83 -14.13 -18.87 1.85
N LYS A 84 -15.12 -19.03 0.97
CA LYS A 84 -15.15 -20.14 0.00
C LYS A 84 -13.95 -20.10 -0.94
N SER A 85 -13.67 -18.92 -1.51
CA SER A 85 -12.57 -18.70 -2.44
C SER A 85 -11.21 -18.93 -1.78
N SER A 86 -11.04 -18.57 -0.51
CA SER A 86 -9.81 -18.82 0.25
C SER A 86 -9.50 -20.31 0.38
N LEU A 87 -10.53 -21.12 0.68
CA LEU A 87 -10.41 -22.58 0.75
C LEU A 87 -10.05 -23.18 -0.61
N GLU A 88 -10.73 -22.77 -1.69
CA GLU A 88 -10.44 -23.22 -3.05
C GLU A 88 -9.01 -22.83 -3.48
N LYS A 89 -8.59 -21.59 -3.23
CA LYS A 89 -7.23 -21.11 -3.50
C LYS A 89 -6.19 -21.93 -2.72
N GLN A 90 -6.50 -22.34 -1.49
CA GLN A 90 -5.60 -23.19 -0.70
C GLN A 90 -5.47 -24.58 -1.30
N ALA A 91 -6.58 -25.21 -1.68
CA ALA A 91 -6.57 -26.53 -2.32
C ALA A 91 -5.75 -26.52 -3.61
N ILE A 92 -5.98 -25.53 -4.49
CA ILE A 92 -5.21 -25.37 -5.74
C ILE A 92 -3.71 -25.22 -5.47
N ARG A 93 -3.33 -24.44 -4.45
CA ARG A 93 -1.92 -24.28 -4.05
C ARG A 93 -1.31 -25.58 -3.54
N GLN A 94 -2.06 -26.38 -2.79
CA GLN A 94 -1.60 -27.67 -2.28
C GLN A 94 -1.40 -28.67 -3.42
N GLU A 95 -2.39 -28.83 -4.29
CA GLU A 95 -2.30 -29.71 -5.47
C GLU A 95 -1.11 -29.34 -6.36
N HIS A 96 -0.91 -28.04 -6.63
CA HIS A 96 0.22 -27.55 -7.41
C HIS A 96 1.57 -27.97 -6.81
N VAL A 97 1.69 -27.88 -5.48
CA VAL A 97 2.91 -28.27 -4.76
C VAL A 97 3.12 -29.77 -4.81
N GLU A 98 2.07 -30.56 -4.62
CA GLU A 98 2.13 -32.02 -4.67
C GLU A 98 2.60 -32.49 -6.04
N ARG A 99 2.05 -31.90 -7.11
CA ARG A 99 2.45 -32.20 -8.50
C ARG A 99 3.90 -31.84 -8.78
N ILE A 100 4.40 -30.74 -8.23
CA ILE A 100 5.83 -30.40 -8.32
C ILE A 100 6.65 -31.42 -7.53
N ASN A 101 6.30 -31.71 -6.28
CA ASN A 101 7.06 -32.67 -5.46
C ASN A 101 7.11 -34.08 -6.09
N ALA A 102 6.06 -34.49 -6.81
CA ALA A 102 6.00 -35.78 -7.49
C ALA A 102 7.06 -35.93 -8.60
N MET A 103 7.49 -34.84 -9.25
CA MET A 103 8.53 -34.86 -10.30
C MET A 103 9.94 -34.61 -9.78
N LEU A 104 10.11 -34.21 -8.51
CA LEU A 104 11.40 -33.85 -7.94
C LEU A 104 12.06 -35.04 -7.24
N THR A 105 13.39 -35.10 -7.31
CA THR A 105 14.21 -35.98 -6.44
C THR A 105 14.18 -35.51 -4.99
N GLU A 106 14.61 -36.35 -4.06
CA GLU A 106 14.58 -36.01 -2.63
C GLU A 106 15.43 -34.76 -2.30
N GLU A 107 16.62 -34.65 -2.89
CA GLU A 107 17.48 -33.47 -2.75
C GLU A 107 16.82 -32.20 -3.32
N GLN A 108 16.15 -32.32 -4.47
CA GLN A 108 15.44 -31.19 -5.09
C GLN A 108 14.20 -30.76 -4.28
N ARG A 109 13.52 -31.69 -3.60
CA ARG A 109 12.39 -31.37 -2.72
C ARG A 109 12.82 -30.50 -1.53
N LEU A 110 13.98 -30.78 -0.96
CA LEU A 110 14.54 -29.96 0.13
C LEU A 110 14.79 -28.52 -0.32
N GLU A 111 15.41 -28.34 -1.49
CA GLU A 111 15.65 -27.00 -2.05
C GLU A 111 14.34 -26.30 -2.43
N TYR A 112 13.37 -27.02 -3.02
CA TYR A 112 12.07 -26.46 -3.33
C TYR A 112 11.30 -25.99 -2.09
N ALA A 113 11.35 -26.75 -0.99
CA ALA A 113 10.77 -26.36 0.29
C ALA A 113 11.40 -25.06 0.82
N LYS A 114 12.72 -24.91 0.70
CA LYS A 114 13.44 -23.69 1.06
C LYS A 114 13.00 -22.48 0.21
N ILE A 115 12.94 -22.63 -1.11
CA ILE A 115 12.46 -21.59 -2.03
C ILE A 115 11.05 -21.12 -1.65
N ARG A 116 10.16 -22.04 -1.29
CA ARG A 116 8.79 -21.71 -0.86
C ARG A 116 8.76 -20.92 0.44
N LYS A 117 9.55 -21.34 1.43
CA LYS A 117 9.65 -20.65 2.72
C LYS A 117 10.16 -19.21 2.55
N GLU A 118 11.21 -19.02 1.75
CA GLU A 118 11.74 -17.68 1.46
C GLU A 118 10.72 -16.78 0.77
N ARG A 119 9.92 -17.32 -0.17
CA ARG A 119 8.84 -16.58 -0.82
C ARG A 119 7.77 -16.15 0.17
N GLU A 120 7.40 -17.02 1.11
CA GLU A 120 6.42 -16.71 2.14
C GLU A 120 6.94 -15.63 3.11
N GLU A 121 8.19 -15.73 3.52
CA GLU A 121 8.84 -14.72 4.38
C GLU A 121 8.91 -13.37 3.68
N ARG A 122 9.32 -13.33 2.41
CA ARG A 122 9.30 -12.10 1.61
C ARG A 122 7.89 -11.50 1.52
N ARG A 123 6.86 -12.33 1.31
CA ARG A 123 5.47 -11.85 1.28
C ARG A 123 5.07 -11.23 2.62
N LYS A 124 5.31 -11.93 3.73
CA LYS A 124 5.03 -11.42 5.09
C LYS A 124 5.79 -10.12 5.39
N GLN A 125 7.04 -10.00 4.93
CA GLN A 125 7.82 -8.77 5.08
C GLN A 125 7.22 -7.61 4.27
N MET A 126 6.77 -7.85 3.03
CA MET A 126 6.12 -6.83 2.20
C MET A 126 4.79 -6.36 2.81
N GLU A 127 3.99 -7.30 3.34
CA GLU A 127 2.75 -7.00 4.06
C GLU A 127 3.02 -6.12 5.29
N LYS A 128 4.02 -6.46 6.11
CA LYS A 128 4.44 -5.65 7.27
C LYS A 128 4.92 -4.25 6.88
N GLN A 129 5.56 -4.10 5.71
CA GLN A 129 5.99 -2.81 5.19
C GLN A 129 4.86 -2.01 4.54
N GLY A 130 3.61 -2.51 4.55
CA GLY A 130 2.46 -1.84 3.96
C GLY A 130 2.53 -1.70 2.44
N ARG A 131 3.46 -2.43 1.80
CA ARG A 131 3.62 -2.45 0.34
C ARG A 131 2.66 -3.49 -0.23
N PRO A 132 1.74 -3.10 -1.12
CA PRO A 132 0.86 -4.08 -1.75
C PRO A 132 1.71 -5.09 -2.53
N PRO A 133 1.35 -6.39 -2.53
CA PRO A 133 2.03 -7.36 -3.37
C PRO A 133 1.97 -6.87 -4.82
N ARG A 134 3.10 -6.89 -5.52
CA ARG A 134 3.15 -6.54 -6.95
C ARG A 134 2.20 -7.49 -7.68
N SER A 135 1.10 -6.97 -8.24
CA SER A 135 0.24 -7.75 -9.12
C SER A 135 1.10 -8.39 -10.21
N PRO A 136 1.13 -9.72 -10.33
CA PRO A 136 1.85 -10.35 -11.42
C PRO A 136 1.03 -10.13 -12.70
N GLY A 137 1.53 -9.29 -13.60
CA GLY A 137 1.04 -9.15 -14.97
C GLY A 137 -0.32 -8.46 -15.13
N ARG A 138 -0.29 -7.25 -15.69
CA ARG A 138 -1.20 -6.94 -16.79
C ARG A 138 -0.51 -7.35 -18.08
#